data_AF-A0A3M1ZZD1-F1
#
_entry.id   AF-A0A3M1ZZD1-F1
#
_cell.length_a   1.000
_cell.length_b   1.000
_cell.length_c   1.000
_cell.angle_alpha   90.00
_cell.angle_beta   90.00
_cell.angle_gamma   90.00
#
_symmetry.space_group_name_H-M   'P 1'
#
loop_
_entity.id
_entity.type
_entity.pdbx_description
1 polymer ?
#
loop_
_entity_poly.entity_id
_entity_poly.type
_entity_poly.pdbx_seq_one_letter_code
_entity_poly.pdbx_strand_id
1 'polypeptide(L)'
;MRLHRFVHSLWILAFVAAGPARAAVVPLVEIEGPIGPVAAEYVEEALAEVDPVASPAVILRLDTPGGLDASMRRIVRAVLRSPVPVVAWVGPSGARAASAGLFVVAAAHVAAMAPGTNLGAAHPVALGGGG
;
A
#
# COMPACT_ATOMS: atom_id res chain seq x y z
N MET A 1 -29.92 45.42 -33.51
CA MET A 1 -29.83 44.63 -32.26
C MET A 1 -28.63 43.71 -32.34
N ARG A 2 -27.64 43.93 -31.47
CA ARG A 2 -26.33 43.24 -31.43
C ARG A 2 -26.42 42.10 -30.39
N LEU A 3 -26.49 40.84 -30.80
CA LEU A 3 -26.60 39.70 -29.87
C LEU A 3 -25.62 38.54 -30.11
N HIS A 4 -24.62 38.68 -30.99
CA HIS A 4 -23.71 37.55 -31.32
C HIS A 4 -22.31 37.67 -30.67
N ARG A 5 -21.99 38.81 -30.05
CA ARG A 5 -20.64 39.06 -29.49
C ARG A 5 -20.45 38.62 -28.03
N PHE A 6 -21.49 38.10 -27.37
CA PHE A 6 -21.45 37.75 -25.94
C PHE A 6 -21.09 36.28 -25.65
N VAL A 7 -21.18 35.38 -26.63
CA VAL A 7 -21.01 33.94 -26.41
C VAL A 7 -19.53 33.51 -26.44
N HIS A 8 -18.66 34.30 -27.09
CA HIS A 8 -17.24 33.97 -27.23
C HIS A 8 -16.41 34.33 -25.97
N SER A 9 -16.90 35.25 -25.14
CA SER A 9 -16.22 35.66 -23.91
C SER A 9 -16.34 34.63 -22.78
N LEU A 10 -17.33 33.73 -22.85
CA LEU A 10 -17.57 32.68 -21.85
C LEU A 10 -16.68 31.44 -22.04
N TRP A 11 -16.15 31.21 -23.25
CA TRP A 11 -15.26 30.08 -23.52
C TRP A 11 -13.79 30.34 -23.13
N ILE A 12 -13.35 31.60 -23.16
CA ILE A 12 -11.95 31.96 -22.86
C ILE A 12 -11.67 31.94 -21.35
N LEU A 13 -12.69 32.16 -20.50
CA LEU A 13 -12.52 32.13 -19.04
C LEU A 13 -12.44 30.70 -18.47
N ALA A 14 -12.97 29.69 -19.17
CA ALA A 14 -13.00 28.30 -18.70
C ALA A 14 -11.64 27.58 -18.89
N PHE A 15 -10.77 28.06 -19.77
CA PHE A 15 -9.49 27.40 -20.08
C PHE A 15 -8.38 27.74 -19.07
N VAL A 16 -8.54 28.79 -18.26
CA VAL A 16 -7.48 29.32 -17.36
C VAL A 16 -7.57 28.73 -15.94
N ALA A 17 -8.63 27.98 -15.61
CA ALA A 17 -8.83 27.45 -14.26
C ALA A 17 -8.16 26.10 -13.97
N ALA A 18 -7.37 25.56 -14.90
CA ALA A 18 -6.55 24.38 -14.64
C ALA A 18 -5.26 24.81 -13.91
N GLY A 19 -5.35 24.90 -12.57
CA GLY A 19 -4.14 25.01 -11.73
C GLY A 19 -3.20 23.82 -11.97
N PRO A 20 -1.90 23.95 -11.67
CA PRO A 20 -0.95 22.86 -11.88
C PRO A 20 -1.44 21.61 -11.13
N ALA A 21 -1.62 20.51 -11.87
CA ALA A 21 -1.94 19.23 -11.25
C ALA A 21 -0.80 18.86 -10.30
N ARG A 22 -1.06 18.83 -8.98
CA ARG A 22 -0.09 18.29 -8.04
C ARG A 22 0.10 16.82 -8.39
N ALA A 23 1.33 16.42 -8.68
CA ALA A 23 1.67 15.02 -8.86
C ALA A 23 1.31 14.28 -7.57
N ALA A 24 0.43 13.29 -7.70
CA ALA A 24 0.04 12.44 -6.59
C ALA A 24 1.24 11.56 -6.22
N VAL A 25 1.61 11.52 -4.94
CA VAL A 25 2.73 10.70 -4.47
C VAL A 25 2.16 9.42 -3.90
N VAL A 26 2.66 8.27 -4.38
CA VAL A 26 2.31 6.95 -3.86
C VAL A 26 3.49 6.45 -3.02
N PRO A 27 3.40 6.45 -1.68
CA PRO A 27 4.47 5.96 -0.82
C PRO A 27 4.76 4.48 -1.07
N LEU A 28 6.03 4.13 -1.06
CA LEU A 28 6.50 2.74 -1.05
C LEU A 28 6.99 2.41 0.36
N VAL A 29 6.33 1.46 1.01
CA VAL A 29 6.69 0.92 2.32
C VAL A 29 7.23 -0.48 2.09
N GLU A 30 8.44 -0.77 2.57
CA GLU A 30 9.12 -2.02 2.27
C GLU A 30 9.22 -2.91 3.51
N ILE A 31 8.80 -4.17 3.38
CA ILE A 31 9.05 -5.22 4.37
C ILE A 31 9.99 -6.24 3.74
N GLU A 32 11.24 -6.23 4.20
CA GLU A 32 12.26 -7.19 3.79
C GLU A 32 12.73 -8.01 5.00
N GLY A 33 12.68 -9.33 4.90
CA GLY A 33 13.01 -10.24 5.98
C GLY A 33 11.84 -10.53 6.94
N PRO A 34 12.12 -11.01 8.17
CA PRO A 34 11.09 -11.49 9.10
C PRO A 34 10.12 -10.39 9.58
N ILE A 35 8.84 -10.72 9.68
CA ILE A 35 7.82 -9.85 10.30
C ILE A 35 7.96 -9.88 11.83
N GLY A 36 8.74 -8.94 12.36
CA GLY A 36 8.97 -8.71 13.79
C GLY A 36 8.27 -7.45 14.32
N PRO A 37 8.45 -7.10 15.61
CA PRO A 37 7.85 -5.91 16.22
C PRO A 37 8.22 -4.59 15.52
N VAL A 38 9.48 -4.47 15.09
CA VAL A 38 10.01 -3.28 14.38
C VAL A 38 9.33 -3.10 13.02
N ALA A 39 9.22 -4.17 12.23
CA ALA A 39 8.51 -4.11 10.95
C ALA A 39 7.04 -3.71 11.12
N ALA A 40 6.38 -4.19 12.18
CA ALA A 40 5.00 -3.83 12.47
C ALA A 40 4.84 -2.36 12.89
N GLU A 41 5.75 -1.82 13.69
CA GLU A 41 5.76 -0.40 14.07
C GLU A 41 6.02 0.50 12.86
N TYR A 42 7.02 0.17 12.05
CA TYR A 42 7.32 0.90 10.83
C TYR A 42 6.11 1.00 9.87
N VAL A 43 5.40 -0.10 9.65
CA VAL A 43 4.21 -0.11 8.77
C VAL A 43 3.03 0.64 9.39
N GLU A 44 2.84 0.53 10.71
CA GLU A 44 1.80 1.28 11.42
C GLU A 44 2.02 2.79 11.31
N GLU A 45 3.25 3.26 11.54
CA GLU A 45 3.64 4.66 11.39
C GLU A 45 3.47 5.14 9.94
N ALA A 46 4.01 4.39 8.99
CA ALA A 46 3.94 4.75 7.57
C ALA A 46 2.50 4.88 7.06
N LEU A 47 1.58 4.03 7.52
CA LEU A 47 0.16 4.12 7.14
C LEU A 47 -0.60 5.22 7.91
N ALA A 48 -0.19 5.56 9.12
CA ALA A 48 -0.80 6.61 9.93
C ALA A 48 -0.44 8.02 9.44
N GLU A 49 0.76 8.19 8.86
CA GLU A 49 1.25 9.48 8.37
C GLU A 49 0.78 9.83 6.94
N VAL A 50 0.05 8.91 6.28
CA VAL A 50 -0.42 9.12 4.91
C VAL A 50 -1.52 10.18 4.88
N ASP A 51 -1.27 11.26 4.14
CA ASP A 51 -2.27 12.27 3.81
C ASP A 51 -3.14 11.79 2.63
N PRO A 52 -4.44 11.49 2.85
CA PRO A 52 -5.33 11.00 1.79
C PRO A 52 -5.62 12.05 0.69
N VAL A 53 -5.31 13.33 0.92
CA VAL A 53 -5.44 14.38 -0.10
C VAL A 53 -4.23 14.38 -1.05
N ALA A 54 -3.04 14.03 -0.55
CA ALA A 54 -1.80 14.02 -1.31
C ALA A 54 -1.46 12.64 -1.92
N SER A 55 -1.93 11.56 -1.30
CA SER A 55 -1.59 10.19 -1.64
C SER A 55 -2.83 9.35 -1.95
N PRO A 56 -3.02 8.92 -3.21
CA PRO A 56 -4.21 8.17 -3.60
C PRO A 56 -4.15 6.68 -3.22
N ALA A 57 -2.97 6.18 -2.84
CA ALA A 57 -2.72 4.82 -2.40
C ALA A 57 -1.35 4.71 -1.70
N VAL A 58 -1.09 3.57 -1.08
CA VAL A 58 0.24 3.14 -0.60
C VAL A 58 0.60 1.81 -1.23
N ILE A 59 1.86 1.64 -1.64
CA ILE A 59 2.42 0.34 -2.03
C ILE A 59 3.16 -0.24 -0.84
N LEU A 60 2.74 -1.41 -0.37
CA LEU A 60 3.46 -2.21 0.60
C LEU A 60 4.23 -3.30 -0.15
N ARG A 61 5.54 -3.16 -0.32
CA ARG A 61 6.39 -4.19 -0.95
C ARG A 61 6.75 -5.26 0.08
N LEU A 62 6.62 -6.53 -0.29
CA LEU A 62 6.94 -7.66 0.58
C LEU A 62 8.00 -8.58 -0.05
N ASP A 63 9.05 -8.86 0.72
CA ASP A 63 9.88 -10.04 0.61
C ASP A 63 10.17 -10.60 2.02
N THR A 64 9.34 -11.54 2.47
CA THR A 64 9.35 -12.06 3.83
C THR A 64 9.15 -13.57 3.90
N PRO A 65 9.96 -14.28 4.72
CA PRO A 65 9.72 -15.69 5.03
C PRO A 65 8.58 -15.89 6.04
N GLY A 66 8.00 -14.82 6.58
CA GLY A 66 7.00 -14.86 7.65
C GLY A 66 7.50 -14.20 8.92
N GLY A 67 6.83 -14.47 10.04
CA GLY A 67 7.18 -13.86 11.32
C GLY A 67 6.13 -14.13 12.40
N LEU A 68 6.12 -13.26 13.41
CA LEU A 68 5.30 -13.42 14.60
C LEU A 68 3.82 -13.14 14.31
N ASP A 69 2.92 -13.97 14.85
CA ASP A 69 1.46 -13.76 14.73
C ASP A 69 1.02 -12.39 15.28
N ALA A 70 1.59 -11.96 16.42
CA ALA A 70 1.28 -10.66 17.00
C ALA A 70 1.65 -9.48 16.06
N SER A 71 2.84 -9.54 15.45
CA SER A 71 3.30 -8.54 14.49
C SER A 71 2.48 -8.57 13.19
N MET A 72 2.16 -9.76 12.69
CA MET A 72 1.28 -9.94 11.53
C MET A 72 -0.09 -9.28 11.78
N ARG A 73 -0.72 -9.57 12.92
CA ARG A 73 -2.04 -9.01 13.26
C ARG A 73 -2.01 -7.49 13.42
N ARG A 74 -0.90 -6.94 13.92
CA ARG A 74 -0.67 -5.49 13.97
C ARG A 74 -0.69 -4.87 12.56
N ILE A 75 0.13 -5.41 11.66
CA ILE A 75 0.18 -4.96 10.26
C ILE A 75 -1.18 -5.11 9.58
N VAL A 76 -1.85 -6.26 9.73
CA VAL A 76 -3.20 -6.49 9.17
C VAL A 76 -4.19 -5.43 9.65
N ARG A 77 -4.21 -5.12 10.96
CA ARG A 77 -5.08 -4.05 11.49
C ARG A 77 -4.69 -2.66 11.01
N ALA A 78 -3.42 -2.40 10.72
CA ALA A 78 -2.98 -1.13 10.14
C ALA A 78 -3.49 -1.00 8.70
N VAL A 79 -3.33 -2.04 7.89
CA VAL A 79 -3.82 -2.09 6.51
C VAL A 79 -5.34 -1.92 6.45
N LEU A 80 -6.09 -2.65 7.28
CA LEU A 80 -7.56 -2.56 7.33
C LEU A 80 -8.10 -1.21 7.82
N ARG A 81 -7.28 -0.42 8.53
CA ARG A 81 -7.64 0.93 8.99
C ARG A 81 -7.03 2.03 8.14
N SER A 82 -6.34 1.69 7.05
CA SER A 82 -5.66 2.67 6.23
C SER A 82 -6.66 3.68 5.65
N PRO A 83 -6.36 4.99 5.69
CA PRO A 83 -7.24 6.02 5.12
C PRO A 83 -7.25 6.00 3.58
N VAL A 84 -6.35 5.23 2.96
CA VAL A 84 -6.21 5.10 1.51
C VAL A 84 -6.08 3.62 1.11
N PRO A 85 -6.32 3.27 -0.16
CA PRO A 85 -6.06 1.92 -0.65
C PRO A 85 -4.60 1.50 -0.46
N VAL A 86 -4.41 0.29 0.07
CA VAL A 86 -3.09 -0.36 0.19
C VAL A 86 -2.95 -1.43 -0.89
N VAL A 87 -1.91 -1.31 -1.69
CA VAL A 87 -1.49 -2.28 -2.70
C VAL A 87 -0.35 -3.12 -2.09
N ALA A 88 -0.61 -4.39 -1.77
CA ALA A 88 0.45 -5.30 -1.42
C ALA A 88 1.13 -5.82 -2.69
N TRP A 89 2.44 -5.59 -2.82
CA TRP A 89 3.22 -6.05 -3.95
C TRP A 89 4.32 -7.02 -3.49
N VAL A 90 4.21 -8.29 -3.86
CA VAL A 90 5.27 -9.27 -3.61
C VAL A 90 6.34 -9.06 -4.67
N GLY A 91 7.52 -8.60 -4.26
CA GLY A 91 8.54 -8.16 -5.21
C GLY A 91 9.90 -7.84 -4.56
N PRO A 92 11.00 -7.87 -5.34
CA PRO A 92 11.07 -8.09 -6.79
C PRO A 92 10.94 -9.58 -7.18
N SER A 93 11.21 -9.93 -8.44
CA SER A 93 11.25 -11.33 -8.89
C SER A 93 12.10 -12.20 -7.95
N GLY A 94 11.59 -13.36 -7.57
CA GLY A 94 12.22 -14.26 -6.58
C GLY A 94 11.85 -13.96 -5.12
N ALA A 95 11.20 -12.83 -4.84
CA ALA A 95 10.68 -12.52 -3.52
C ALA A 95 9.53 -13.45 -3.10
N ARG A 96 9.21 -13.42 -1.82
CA ARG A 96 8.12 -14.21 -1.25
C ARG A 96 7.28 -13.44 -0.24
N ALA A 97 6.02 -13.81 -0.12
CA ALA A 97 5.18 -13.49 1.04
C ALA A 97 4.72 -14.80 1.67
N ALA A 98 5.56 -15.34 2.56
CA ALA A 98 5.30 -16.62 3.23
C ALA A 98 4.72 -16.41 4.63
N SER A 99 3.95 -17.38 5.12
CA SER A 99 3.39 -17.42 6.48
C SER A 99 2.66 -16.12 6.86
N ALA A 100 3.19 -15.35 7.81
CA ALA A 100 2.66 -14.03 8.17
C ALA A 100 2.45 -13.10 6.96
N GLY A 101 3.33 -13.15 5.96
CA GLY A 101 3.24 -12.34 4.74
C GLY A 101 1.99 -12.64 3.92
N LEU A 102 1.50 -13.89 3.90
CA LEU A 102 0.25 -14.25 3.23
C LEU A 102 -0.93 -13.45 3.80
N PHE A 103 -1.02 -13.35 5.12
CA PHE A 103 -2.13 -12.66 5.79
C PHE A 103 -2.06 -11.14 5.58
N VAL A 104 -0.86 -10.58 5.51
CA VAL A 104 -0.67 -9.16 5.17
C VAL A 104 -1.15 -8.89 3.73
N VAL A 105 -0.77 -9.73 2.77
CA VAL A 105 -1.24 -9.63 1.38
C VAL A 105 -2.76 -9.81 1.29
N ALA A 106 -3.32 -10.78 2.03
CA ALA A 106 -4.76 -11.05 2.03
C ALA A 106 -5.60 -9.92 2.65
N ALA A 107 -5.01 -9.08 3.51
CA ALA A 107 -5.67 -7.92 4.07
C ALA A 107 -5.63 -6.68 3.16
N ALA A 108 -4.77 -6.68 2.14
CA ALA A 108 -4.61 -5.56 1.24
C ALA A 108 -5.80 -5.40 0.29
N HIS A 109 -6.00 -4.17 -0.20
CA HIS A 109 -7.09 -3.84 -1.12
C HIS A 109 -6.81 -4.37 -2.52
N VAL A 110 -5.53 -4.38 -2.90
CA VAL A 110 -5.03 -4.94 -4.15
C VAL A 110 -3.81 -5.78 -3.83
N ALA A 111 -3.75 -6.97 -4.40
CA ALA A 111 -2.57 -7.83 -4.36
C ALA A 111 -1.94 -7.88 -5.76
N ALA A 112 -0.64 -7.64 -5.83
CA ALA A 112 0.16 -7.74 -7.04
C ALA A 112 1.41 -8.58 -6.77
N MET A 113 1.92 -9.25 -7.80
CA MET A 113 3.09 -10.13 -7.70
C MET A 113 4.02 -9.88 -8.88
N ALA A 114 5.31 -9.73 -8.62
CA ALA A 114 6.32 -9.80 -9.66
C ALA A 114 6.43 -11.25 -10.20
N PRO A 115 6.80 -11.46 -11.47
CA PRO A 115 7.02 -12.81 -12.01
C PRO A 115 8.03 -13.61 -11.18
N GLY A 116 7.76 -14.90 -10.96
CA GLY A 116 8.65 -15.78 -10.20
C GLY A 116 8.67 -15.53 -8.69
N THR A 117 7.69 -14.82 -8.14
CA THR A 117 7.48 -14.71 -6.68
C THR A 117 6.55 -15.79 -6.16
N ASN A 118 6.53 -16.00 -4.85
CA ASN A 118 5.64 -16.97 -4.21
C ASN A 118 4.81 -16.36 -3.07
N LEU A 119 3.58 -16.86 -2.90
CA LEU A 119 2.63 -16.46 -1.88
C LEU A 119 2.05 -17.72 -1.23
N GLY A 120 2.10 -17.84 0.11
CA GLY A 120 1.54 -19.01 0.81
C GLY A 120 2.35 -19.51 2.01
N ALA A 121 2.43 -20.82 2.20
CA ALA A 121 3.16 -21.49 3.31
C ALA A 121 2.75 -21.00 4.72
N ALA A 122 1.45 -20.91 4.99
CA ALA A 122 0.89 -20.37 6.24
C ALA A 122 0.48 -21.42 7.27
N HIS A 123 1.29 -22.47 7.44
CA HIS A 123 1.10 -23.41 8.55
C HIS A 123 1.69 -22.79 9.83
N PRO A 124 0.88 -22.57 10.88
CA PRO A 124 1.39 -22.04 12.15
C PRO A 124 2.30 -23.07 12.81
N VAL A 125 3.43 -22.60 13.35
CA VAL A 125 4.37 -23.41 14.13
C VAL A 125 4.63 -22.71 15.47
N ALA A 126 4.69 -23.49 16.55
CA ALA A 126 5.02 -22.95 17.85
C ALA A 126 6.52 -22.63 17.92
N LEU A 127 6.86 -21.42 18.37
CA LEU A 127 8.23 -21.09 18.76
C LEU A 127 8.52 -21.83 20.07
N GLY A 128 9.26 -22.94 20.02
CA GLY A 128 9.65 -23.70 21.21
C GLY A 128 9.49 -25.23 21.14
N GLY A 129 9.26 -25.81 19.96
CA GLY A 129 9.17 -27.27 19.78
C GLY A 129 10.49 -27.92 19.39
N GLY A 130 11.52 -27.83 20.23
CA GLY A 130 12.78 -28.55 20.09
C GLY A 130 13.46 -28.57 21.46
N GLY A 131 13.64 -29.77 22.01
CA GLY A 131 14.18 -29.99 23.36
C GLY A 131 15.58 -29.46 23.58
#